data_AF-A0A401YAJ7-F1
#
_entry.id   AF-A0A401YAJ7-F1
#
_cell.length_a   1.000
_cell.length_b   1.000
_cell.length_c   1.000
_cell.angle_alpha   90.00
_cell.angle_beta   90.00
_cell.angle_gamma   90.00
#
_symmetry.space_group_name_H-M   'P 1'
#
loop_
_entity.id
_entity.type
_entity.pdbx_description
1 polymer ?
#
loop_
_entity_poly.entity_id
_entity_poly.type
_entity_poly.pdbx_seq_one_letter_code
_entity_poly.pdbx_strand_id
1 'polypeptide(L)'
;MTQRVYLHVGAPKSGTTYLQRVLEQNRRVLADAGVLVVGDRHLDRIHAAMVVREDPRLESLPARASTAWSRLVEQIRGWRGDVAVLSYELFAGASAEQVEAALADLGGLDVHVVITARDLARAVPSAWQERLKFALTTPLEQWKPRPEKAGARAEWGWRTMDPAGVAARWGATLPADHVHVVTVPRDAGDETELWRRFAAACAIDVPAVDPAVERVNESLGLAAAELLRRVNEQVGEPITGNREQALWLRDTLAHGILAPLGREPIGLTDEQLADATRRADEAVAALGAAGYDVQGDLADITATRPDARTPGQATDAELLEVAVEAIVRLLVLVRERTHERDAAGTPEALADDGSRILAIGKGVVRRVTAPRVEKRTVALQERIAELEAQVAESRSLHLRVAELTDVVTELLLPPRSSDGRVTARALNAYRNESL
;
A
#
# COMPACT_ATOMS: atom_id res chain seq x y z
N MET A 1 10.84 12.31 -24.68
CA MET A 1 10.03 11.07 -24.78
C MET A 1 10.76 10.05 -23.95
N THR A 2 10.05 9.28 -23.12
CA THR A 2 10.67 8.32 -22.21
C THR A 2 11.68 7.43 -22.91
N GLN A 3 12.89 7.36 -22.36
CA GLN A 3 13.94 6.49 -22.85
C GLN A 3 14.08 5.27 -21.95
N ARG A 4 14.08 5.49 -20.62
CA ARG A 4 14.33 4.44 -19.62
C ARG A 4 13.10 4.15 -18.78
N VAL A 5 12.88 2.87 -18.49
CA VAL A 5 11.80 2.39 -17.62
C VAL A 5 12.39 1.53 -16.52
N TYR A 6 12.17 1.91 -15.26
CA TYR A 6 12.49 1.11 -14.10
C TYR A 6 11.24 0.43 -13.58
N LEU A 7 11.17 -0.89 -13.74
CA LEU A 7 10.09 -1.72 -13.24
C LEU A 7 10.49 -2.33 -11.91
N HIS A 8 10.01 -1.75 -10.81
CA HIS A 8 10.20 -2.30 -9.48
C HIS A 8 9.14 -3.38 -9.19
N VAL A 9 9.57 -4.64 -9.28
CA VAL A 9 8.66 -5.81 -9.30
C VAL A 9 8.45 -6.48 -7.96
N GLY A 10 9.13 -6.06 -6.90
CA GLY A 10 9.06 -6.68 -5.58
C GLY A 10 10.43 -6.73 -4.93
N ALA A 11 10.66 -7.56 -3.93
CA ALA A 11 9.77 -8.59 -3.40
C ALA A 11 8.67 -8.04 -2.46
N PRO A 12 7.56 -8.77 -2.25
CA PRO A 12 6.61 -8.42 -1.21
C PRO A 12 7.26 -8.43 0.18
N LYS A 13 6.85 -7.48 1.03
CA LYS A 13 7.40 -7.25 2.38
C LYS A 13 8.87 -6.83 2.44
N SER A 14 9.53 -6.41 1.36
CA SER A 14 10.89 -5.81 1.38
C SER A 14 10.88 -4.28 1.26
N GLY A 15 9.97 -3.62 1.99
CA GLY A 15 9.93 -2.15 2.06
C GLY A 15 9.28 -1.46 0.86
N THR A 16 8.57 -2.20 0.01
CA THR A 16 7.88 -1.66 -1.17
C THR A 16 6.84 -0.58 -0.82
N THR A 17 6.09 -0.74 0.27
CA THR A 17 5.14 0.28 0.76
C THR A 17 5.83 1.59 1.08
N TYR A 18 7.01 1.53 1.72
CA TYR A 18 7.80 2.73 2.04
C TYR A 18 8.26 3.41 0.74
N LEU A 19 8.88 2.68 -0.18
CA LEU A 19 9.37 3.21 -1.44
C LEU A 19 8.24 3.80 -2.31
N GLN A 20 7.10 3.12 -2.39
CA GLN A 20 5.93 3.61 -3.13
C GLN A 20 5.38 4.90 -2.51
N ARG A 21 5.33 5.02 -1.17
CA ARG A 21 4.93 6.27 -0.51
C ARG A 21 5.89 7.41 -0.80
N VAL A 22 7.21 7.17 -0.80
CA VAL A 22 8.19 8.20 -1.15
C VAL A 22 7.98 8.67 -2.59
N LEU A 23 7.81 7.75 -3.53
CA LEU A 23 7.51 8.09 -4.94
C LEU A 23 6.21 8.89 -5.07
N GLU A 24 5.15 8.48 -4.37
CA GLU A 24 3.84 9.14 -4.44
C GLU A 24 3.85 10.55 -3.83
N GLN A 25 4.43 10.70 -2.65
CA GLN A 25 4.57 12.00 -1.97
C GLN A 25 5.38 12.99 -2.82
N ASN A 26 6.41 12.51 -3.52
CA ASN A 26 7.32 13.34 -4.31
C ASN A 26 6.98 13.38 -5.81
N ARG A 27 5.79 12.91 -6.21
CA ARG A 27 5.42 12.76 -7.62
C ARG A 27 5.61 14.03 -8.45
N ARG A 28 5.29 15.19 -7.89
CA ARG A 28 5.49 16.49 -8.57
C ARG A 28 6.96 16.84 -8.71
N VAL A 29 7.74 16.72 -7.63
CA VAL A 29 9.18 17.00 -7.63
C VAL A 29 9.92 16.10 -8.62
N LEU A 30 9.56 14.82 -8.66
CA LEU A 30 10.08 13.85 -9.62
C LEU A 30 9.69 14.22 -11.07
N ALA A 31 8.43 14.58 -11.30
CA ALA A 31 7.96 14.99 -12.63
C ALA A 31 8.66 16.26 -13.14
N ASP A 32 8.88 17.26 -12.28
CA ASP A 32 9.62 18.48 -12.60
C ASP A 32 11.08 18.17 -12.98
N ALA A 33 11.65 17.09 -12.44
CA ALA A 33 12.96 16.56 -12.77
C ALA A 33 12.96 15.54 -13.94
N GLY A 34 11.82 15.37 -14.64
CA GLY A 34 11.71 14.47 -15.80
C GLY A 34 11.46 13.00 -15.47
N VAL A 35 11.21 12.64 -14.21
CA VAL A 35 10.92 11.28 -13.74
C VAL A 35 9.41 11.09 -13.56
N LEU A 36 8.81 10.24 -14.38
CA LEU A 36 7.41 9.83 -14.24
C LEU A 36 7.27 8.75 -13.17
N VAL A 37 6.45 8.99 -12.15
CA VAL A 37 5.92 7.92 -11.30
C VAL A 37 4.68 7.34 -11.98
N VAL A 38 4.71 6.09 -12.39
CA VAL A 38 3.66 5.47 -13.23
C VAL A 38 2.44 5.07 -12.40
N GLY A 39 1.25 5.29 -12.94
CA GLY A 39 -0.04 4.97 -12.32
C GLY A 39 -0.52 6.07 -11.36
N ASP A 40 -1.65 6.69 -11.67
CA ASP A 40 -2.18 7.83 -10.91
C ASP A 40 -2.79 7.43 -9.58
N ARG A 41 -3.27 6.19 -9.48
CA ARG A 41 -3.82 5.62 -8.26
C ARG A 41 -3.14 4.29 -7.99
N HIS A 42 -2.98 3.96 -6.72
CA HIS A 42 -2.47 2.66 -6.28
C HIS A 42 -3.21 1.50 -6.95
N LEU A 43 -4.55 1.59 -7.03
CA LEU A 43 -5.40 0.57 -7.65
C LEU A 43 -5.08 0.28 -9.13
N ASP A 44 -4.59 1.27 -9.88
CA ASP A 44 -4.23 1.07 -11.29
C ASP A 44 -3.01 0.13 -11.41
N ARG A 45 -2.05 0.23 -10.46
CA ARG A 45 -0.88 -0.66 -10.38
C ARG A 45 -1.26 -2.07 -9.91
N ILE A 46 -2.18 -2.19 -8.96
CA ILE A 46 -2.76 -3.48 -8.54
C ILE A 46 -3.34 -4.22 -9.74
N HIS A 47 -4.24 -3.57 -10.48
CA HIS A 47 -4.89 -4.17 -11.63
C HIS A 47 -3.90 -4.49 -12.75
N ALA A 48 -2.91 -3.63 -13.00
CA ALA A 48 -1.87 -3.91 -13.99
C ALA A 48 -1.07 -5.19 -13.67
N ALA A 49 -0.70 -5.39 -12.40
CA ALA A 49 -0.01 -6.62 -11.98
C ALA A 49 -0.93 -7.85 -11.97
N MET A 50 -2.23 -7.67 -11.77
CA MET A 50 -3.20 -8.74 -12.00
C MET A 50 -3.28 -9.11 -13.48
N VAL A 51 -3.26 -8.13 -14.40
CA VAL A 51 -3.27 -8.36 -15.85
C VAL A 51 -2.01 -9.10 -16.29
N VAL A 52 -0.82 -8.62 -15.91
CA VAL A 52 0.45 -9.28 -16.25
C VAL A 52 0.51 -10.73 -15.74
N ARG A 53 -0.06 -11.00 -14.56
CA ARG A 53 -0.10 -12.36 -13.98
C ARG A 53 -1.26 -13.22 -14.45
N GLU A 54 -2.14 -12.70 -15.29
CA GLU A 54 -3.36 -13.36 -15.74
C GLU A 54 -4.22 -13.83 -14.55
N ASP A 55 -4.38 -12.96 -13.55
CA ASP A 55 -5.06 -13.28 -12.31
C ASP A 55 -6.57 -13.52 -12.55
N PRO A 56 -7.12 -14.70 -12.21
CA PRO A 56 -8.52 -15.03 -12.50
C PRO A 56 -9.51 -14.11 -11.78
N ARG A 57 -9.08 -13.42 -10.70
CA ARG A 57 -9.93 -12.45 -9.99
C ARG A 57 -10.32 -11.27 -10.88
N LEU A 58 -9.59 -11.00 -11.97
CA LEU A 58 -9.92 -9.95 -12.94
C LEU A 58 -11.33 -10.08 -13.52
N GLU A 59 -11.83 -11.30 -13.70
CA GLU A 59 -13.16 -11.55 -14.27
C GLU A 59 -14.30 -10.94 -13.45
N SER A 60 -14.05 -10.77 -12.14
CA SER A 60 -15.02 -10.18 -11.20
C SER A 60 -14.90 -8.66 -11.02
N LEU A 61 -13.94 -8.04 -11.70
CA LEU A 61 -13.65 -6.60 -11.56
C LEU A 61 -14.26 -5.79 -12.72
N PRO A 62 -14.43 -4.47 -12.55
CA PRO A 62 -14.92 -3.60 -13.63
C PRO A 62 -14.05 -3.73 -14.89
N ALA A 63 -14.65 -3.58 -16.08
CA ALA A 63 -13.96 -3.71 -17.37
C ALA A 63 -12.70 -2.83 -17.51
N ARG A 64 -12.61 -1.71 -16.77
CA ARG A 64 -11.41 -0.87 -16.73
C ARG A 64 -10.18 -1.61 -16.15
N ALA A 65 -10.35 -2.63 -15.32
CA ALA A 65 -9.26 -3.37 -14.70
C ALA A 65 -8.44 -4.17 -15.73
N SER A 66 -9.09 -4.77 -16.74
CA SER A 66 -8.41 -5.60 -17.75
C SER A 66 -7.48 -4.78 -18.67
N THR A 67 -7.75 -3.50 -18.85
CA THR A 67 -6.91 -2.58 -19.65
C THR A 67 -5.89 -1.81 -18.80
N ALA A 68 -5.71 -2.16 -17.52
CA ALA A 68 -4.83 -1.41 -16.63
C ALA A 68 -3.37 -1.44 -17.08
N TRP A 69 -2.83 -2.61 -17.45
CA TRP A 69 -1.45 -2.72 -17.95
C TRP A 69 -1.21 -1.88 -19.20
N SER A 70 -2.04 -2.02 -20.22
CA SER A 70 -1.91 -1.26 -21.48
C SER A 70 -1.96 0.26 -21.24
N ARG A 71 -2.82 0.74 -20.32
CA ARG A 71 -2.84 2.17 -19.95
C ARG A 71 -1.56 2.64 -19.28
N LEU A 72 -0.93 1.81 -18.43
CA LEU A 72 0.36 2.16 -17.84
C LEU A 72 1.47 2.19 -18.90
N VAL A 73 1.47 1.27 -19.84
CA VAL A 73 2.39 1.27 -21.00
C VAL A 73 2.19 2.52 -21.86
N GLU A 74 0.94 2.90 -22.14
CA GLU A 74 0.60 4.15 -22.85
C GLU A 74 1.07 5.39 -22.07
N GLN A 75 0.88 5.41 -20.75
CA GLN A 75 1.36 6.49 -19.88
C GLN A 75 2.89 6.62 -19.94
N ILE A 76 3.60 5.50 -19.89
CA ILE A 76 5.06 5.45 -20.02
C ILE A 76 5.50 5.99 -21.37
N ARG A 77 4.90 5.51 -22.48
CA ARG A 77 5.26 5.91 -23.85
C ARG A 77 4.89 7.37 -24.15
N GLY A 78 3.82 7.88 -23.55
CA GLY A 78 3.34 9.25 -23.72
C GLY A 78 4.10 10.30 -22.89
N TRP A 79 4.95 9.88 -21.96
CA TRP A 79 5.70 10.81 -21.12
C TRP A 79 6.83 11.51 -21.88
N ARG A 80 7.00 12.81 -21.59
CA ARG A 80 7.94 13.68 -22.30
C ARG A 80 9.33 13.70 -21.69
N GLY A 81 9.48 13.42 -20.40
CA GLY A 81 10.78 13.28 -19.74
C GLY A 81 11.49 11.97 -20.10
N ASP A 82 12.60 11.69 -19.43
CA ASP A 82 13.53 10.63 -19.84
C ASP A 82 13.30 9.30 -19.10
N VAL A 83 12.77 9.36 -17.88
CA VAL A 83 12.67 8.21 -16.97
C VAL A 83 11.22 7.98 -16.55
N ALA A 84 10.81 6.71 -16.49
CA ALA A 84 9.57 6.28 -15.85
C ALA A 84 9.83 5.18 -14.82
N VAL A 85 9.20 5.28 -13.65
CA VAL A 85 9.30 4.31 -12.55
C VAL A 85 7.93 3.72 -12.28
N LEU A 86 7.78 2.41 -12.52
CA LEU A 86 6.59 1.65 -12.18
C LEU A 86 6.91 0.70 -11.02
N SER A 87 6.30 0.94 -9.86
CA SER A 87 6.55 0.14 -8.66
C SER A 87 5.29 -0.55 -8.16
N TYR A 88 5.33 -1.89 -8.15
CA TYR A 88 4.36 -2.72 -7.44
C TYR A 88 4.88 -4.15 -7.25
N GLU A 89 4.86 -4.64 -6.03
CA GLU A 89 5.56 -5.86 -5.63
C GLU A 89 4.95 -7.18 -6.11
N LEU A 90 3.70 -7.16 -6.56
CA LEU A 90 3.06 -8.39 -7.02
C LEU A 90 3.45 -8.76 -8.45
N PHE A 91 4.14 -7.89 -9.20
CA PHE A 91 4.75 -8.26 -10.49
C PHE A 91 5.74 -9.42 -10.34
N ALA A 92 6.39 -9.56 -9.17
CA ALA A 92 7.27 -10.69 -8.84
C ALA A 92 6.62 -12.07 -9.08
N GLY A 93 5.28 -12.17 -9.01
CA GLY A 93 4.56 -13.43 -9.20
C GLY A 93 4.43 -13.92 -10.65
N ALA A 94 4.80 -13.11 -11.65
CA ALA A 94 4.68 -13.45 -13.07
C ALA A 94 5.53 -14.68 -13.46
N SER A 95 5.03 -15.51 -14.39
CA SER A 95 5.79 -16.61 -15.01
C SER A 95 6.80 -16.08 -16.02
N ALA A 96 7.72 -16.92 -16.49
CA ALA A 96 8.70 -16.52 -17.49
C ALA A 96 8.02 -16.04 -18.78
N GLU A 97 6.96 -16.72 -19.20
CA GLU A 97 6.16 -16.37 -20.39
C GLU A 97 5.41 -15.05 -20.20
N GLN A 98 4.82 -14.85 -19.01
CA GLN A 98 4.13 -13.61 -18.66
C GLN A 98 5.09 -12.41 -18.57
N VAL A 99 6.30 -12.62 -18.04
CA VAL A 99 7.37 -11.62 -18.02
C VAL A 99 7.77 -11.25 -19.45
N GLU A 100 8.02 -12.24 -20.31
CA GLU A 100 8.44 -12.00 -21.70
C GLU A 100 7.39 -11.16 -22.45
N ALA A 101 6.10 -11.49 -22.29
CA ALA A 101 5.01 -10.71 -22.85
C ALA A 101 4.98 -9.26 -22.32
N ALA A 102 5.13 -9.07 -21.00
CA ALA A 102 5.15 -7.74 -20.39
C ALA A 102 6.35 -6.90 -20.84
N LEU A 103 7.54 -7.51 -20.96
CA LEU A 103 8.73 -6.83 -21.48
C LEU A 103 8.59 -6.50 -22.97
N ALA A 104 7.94 -7.37 -23.76
CA ALA A 104 7.66 -7.11 -25.17
C ALA A 104 6.75 -5.89 -25.37
N ASP A 105 5.75 -5.69 -24.51
CA ASP A 105 4.89 -4.48 -24.54
C ASP A 105 5.67 -3.18 -24.30
N LEU A 106 6.78 -3.25 -23.56
CA LEU A 106 7.72 -2.16 -23.33
C LEU A 106 8.84 -2.09 -24.39
N GLY A 107 8.79 -2.96 -25.41
CA GLY A 107 9.79 -3.04 -26.46
C GLY A 107 10.07 -1.70 -27.15
N GLY A 108 11.36 -1.44 -27.39
CA GLY A 108 11.87 -0.17 -27.91
C GLY A 108 12.24 0.86 -26.84
N LEU A 109 11.97 0.56 -25.56
CA LEU A 109 12.47 1.32 -24.41
C LEU A 109 13.66 0.61 -23.78
N ASP A 110 14.47 1.37 -23.07
CA ASP A 110 15.58 0.88 -22.26
C ASP A 110 15.03 0.40 -20.90
N VAL A 111 14.70 -0.89 -20.80
CA VAL A 111 13.98 -1.46 -19.66
C VAL A 111 14.97 -2.00 -18.63
N HIS A 112 14.79 -1.57 -17.39
CA HIS A 112 15.49 -2.00 -16.20
C HIS A 112 14.50 -2.63 -15.21
N VAL A 113 14.89 -3.72 -14.56
CA VAL A 113 14.10 -4.38 -13.52
C VAL A 113 14.75 -4.13 -12.16
N VAL A 114 13.95 -3.70 -11.19
CA VAL A 114 14.40 -3.47 -9.82
C VAL A 114 13.74 -4.47 -8.87
N ILE A 115 14.54 -5.14 -8.06
CA ILE A 115 14.13 -6.19 -7.12
C ILE A 115 14.67 -5.82 -5.74
N THR A 116 13.79 -5.37 -4.86
CA THR A 116 14.09 -5.28 -3.44
C THR A 116 14.17 -6.67 -2.80
N ALA A 117 15.20 -6.87 -1.98
CA ALA A 117 15.49 -8.14 -1.35
C ALA A 117 15.76 -7.93 0.14
N ARG A 118 15.18 -8.78 0.99
CA ARG A 118 15.38 -8.71 2.45
C ARG A 118 15.87 -10.05 2.97
N ASP A 119 16.30 -10.05 4.22
CA ASP A 119 16.50 -11.25 5.02
C ASP A 119 15.33 -12.25 4.87
N LEU A 120 15.64 -13.41 4.30
CA LEU A 120 14.65 -14.44 3.99
C LEU A 120 14.07 -15.15 5.23
N ALA A 121 14.79 -15.15 6.36
CA ALA A 121 14.23 -15.65 7.62
C ALA A 121 13.09 -14.75 8.08
N ARG A 122 13.25 -13.42 7.95
CA ARG A 122 12.19 -12.45 8.30
C ARG A 122 11.03 -12.44 7.31
N ALA A 123 11.21 -12.98 6.10
CA ALA A 123 10.15 -13.09 5.11
C ALA A 123 9.09 -14.13 5.50
N VAL A 124 9.48 -15.24 6.14
CA VAL A 124 8.56 -16.33 6.56
C VAL A 124 7.47 -15.86 7.55
N PRO A 125 7.77 -15.25 8.72
CA PRO A 125 6.74 -14.80 9.64
C PRO A 125 5.93 -13.64 9.06
N SER A 126 6.54 -12.82 8.20
CA SER A 126 5.83 -11.76 7.48
C SER A 126 4.78 -12.33 6.54
N ALA A 127 5.13 -13.36 5.75
CA ALA A 127 4.19 -14.03 4.84
C ALA A 127 3.09 -14.79 5.58
N TRP A 128 3.42 -15.45 6.69
CA TRP A 128 2.43 -16.09 7.56
C TRP A 128 1.41 -15.07 8.10
N GLN A 129 1.87 -13.90 8.58
CA GLN A 129 0.98 -12.82 9.02
C GLN A 129 0.07 -12.31 7.90
N GLU A 130 0.59 -12.13 6.67
CA GLU A 130 -0.27 -11.75 5.55
C GLU A 130 -1.35 -12.80 5.30
N ARG A 131 -1.02 -14.10 5.40
CA ARG A 131 -2.03 -15.17 5.30
C ARG A 131 -3.02 -15.17 6.46
N LEU A 132 -2.61 -14.84 7.69
CA LEU A 132 -3.52 -14.69 8.83
C LEU A 132 -4.59 -13.64 8.59
N LYS A 133 -4.22 -12.52 7.96
CA LYS A 133 -5.16 -11.44 7.59
C LYS A 133 -6.23 -11.90 6.59
N PHE A 134 -6.02 -13.04 5.93
CA PHE A 134 -6.96 -13.71 5.03
C PHE A 134 -7.39 -15.08 5.59
N ALA A 135 -7.74 -15.12 6.88
CA ALA A 135 -8.37 -16.25 7.56
C ALA A 135 -7.53 -17.54 7.66
N LEU A 136 -6.19 -17.48 7.58
CA LEU A 136 -5.35 -18.64 7.88
C LEU A 136 -5.51 -19.05 9.36
N THR A 137 -5.64 -20.36 9.61
CA THR A 137 -5.72 -20.96 10.96
C THR A 137 -4.50 -21.78 11.34
N THR A 138 -3.64 -22.15 10.37
CA THR A 138 -2.44 -22.96 10.62
C THR A 138 -1.44 -22.20 11.51
N PRO A 139 -0.98 -22.79 12.63
CA PRO A 139 0.08 -22.22 13.46
C PRO A 139 1.38 -21.98 12.67
N LEU A 140 2.15 -20.95 13.04
CA LEU A 140 3.39 -20.60 12.33
C LEU A 140 4.36 -21.77 12.28
N GLU A 141 4.50 -22.51 13.38
CA GLU A 141 5.43 -23.62 13.57
C GLU A 141 5.17 -24.78 12.59
N GLN A 142 3.94 -24.89 12.09
CA GLN A 142 3.51 -25.91 11.14
C GLN A 142 3.35 -25.34 9.71
N TRP A 143 3.40 -24.01 9.57
CA TRP A 143 3.20 -23.34 8.31
C TRP A 143 4.51 -23.25 7.53
N LYS A 144 4.42 -23.51 6.23
CA LYS A 144 5.54 -23.38 5.29
C LYS A 144 5.11 -22.48 4.12
N PRO A 145 5.95 -21.53 3.68
CA PRO A 145 5.69 -20.80 2.46
C PRO A 145 5.53 -21.77 1.28
N ARG A 146 4.59 -21.47 0.39
CA ARG A 146 4.35 -22.30 -0.80
C ARG A 146 5.62 -22.34 -1.66
N PRO A 147 5.99 -23.52 -2.21
CA PRO A 147 7.14 -23.62 -3.10
C PRO A 147 6.87 -22.88 -4.41
N GLU A 148 7.93 -22.51 -5.13
CA GLU A 148 7.81 -21.75 -6.39
C GLU A 148 6.93 -22.45 -7.43
N LYS A 149 7.03 -23.79 -7.53
CA LYS A 149 6.23 -24.64 -8.41
C LYS A 149 4.71 -24.57 -8.20
N ALA A 150 4.25 -23.96 -7.11
CA ALA A 150 2.81 -23.71 -6.89
C ALA A 150 2.26 -22.55 -7.75
N GLY A 151 3.10 -21.87 -8.53
CA GLY A 151 2.67 -20.91 -9.56
C GLY A 151 1.89 -19.72 -8.99
N ALA A 152 0.81 -19.30 -9.67
CA ALA A 152 -0.03 -18.18 -9.24
C ALA A 152 -0.64 -18.35 -7.83
N ARG A 153 -0.74 -19.59 -7.33
CA ARG A 153 -1.21 -19.86 -5.96
C ARG A 153 -0.14 -19.60 -4.90
N ALA A 154 1.10 -19.31 -5.27
CA ALA A 154 2.20 -19.00 -4.37
C ALA A 154 2.32 -17.51 -4.04
N GLU A 155 1.21 -16.76 -4.06
CA GLU A 155 1.16 -15.40 -3.49
C GLU A 155 1.60 -15.49 -2.02
N TRP A 156 2.65 -14.76 -1.63
CA TRP A 156 3.33 -14.87 -0.33
C TRP A 156 4.10 -16.19 -0.10
N GLY A 157 4.50 -16.85 -1.19
CA GLY A 157 5.38 -18.02 -1.20
C GLY A 157 6.78 -17.69 -1.74
N TRP A 158 7.61 -18.72 -1.90
CA TRP A 158 8.97 -18.56 -2.40
C TRP A 158 9.02 -17.98 -3.81
N ARG A 159 7.97 -18.19 -4.61
CA ARG A 159 7.84 -17.57 -5.94
C ARG A 159 8.04 -16.07 -5.94
N THR A 160 7.50 -15.38 -4.93
CA THR A 160 7.55 -13.91 -4.85
C THR A 160 8.62 -13.41 -3.88
N MET A 161 9.01 -14.24 -2.90
CA MET A 161 9.93 -13.83 -1.83
C MET A 161 11.40 -14.15 -2.13
N ASP A 162 11.69 -15.14 -2.98
CA ASP A 162 13.07 -15.47 -3.36
C ASP A 162 13.57 -14.48 -4.42
N PRO A 163 14.50 -13.57 -4.08
CA PRO A 163 14.97 -12.55 -5.00
C PRO A 163 15.74 -13.14 -6.19
N ALA A 164 16.43 -14.27 -6.02
CA ALA A 164 17.16 -14.93 -7.10
C ALA A 164 16.20 -15.54 -8.12
N GLY A 165 15.14 -16.21 -7.65
CA GLY A 165 14.09 -16.73 -8.53
C GLY A 165 13.34 -15.62 -9.28
N VAL A 166 13.04 -14.50 -8.61
CA VAL A 166 12.42 -13.32 -9.26
C VAL A 166 13.37 -12.72 -10.31
N ALA A 167 14.65 -12.55 -9.98
CA ALA A 167 15.66 -12.00 -10.89
C ALA A 167 15.89 -12.90 -12.11
N ALA A 168 15.94 -14.22 -11.91
CA ALA A 168 16.09 -15.17 -13.00
C ALA A 168 14.92 -15.09 -14.00
N ARG A 169 13.68 -14.92 -13.52
CA ARG A 169 12.51 -14.78 -14.41
C ARG A 169 12.49 -13.43 -15.12
N TRP A 170 12.62 -12.34 -14.37
CA TRP A 170 12.51 -10.98 -14.92
C TRP A 170 13.74 -10.53 -15.73
N GLY A 171 14.91 -11.08 -15.44
CA GLY A 171 16.18 -10.76 -16.10
C GLY A 171 16.56 -11.69 -17.25
N ALA A 172 15.77 -12.73 -17.55
CA ALA A 172 16.13 -13.79 -18.50
C ALA A 172 16.51 -13.27 -19.91
N THR A 173 15.86 -12.18 -20.35
CA THR A 173 16.04 -11.58 -21.69
C THR A 173 16.71 -10.21 -21.64
N LEU A 174 17.13 -9.76 -20.45
CA LEU A 174 17.75 -8.46 -20.24
C LEU A 174 19.28 -8.60 -20.08
N PRO A 175 20.06 -7.57 -20.45
CA PRO A 175 21.45 -7.45 -20.01
C PRO A 175 21.54 -7.50 -18.47
N ALA A 176 22.62 -8.08 -17.93
CA ALA A 176 22.75 -8.26 -16.49
C ALA A 176 22.79 -6.91 -15.72
N ASP A 177 23.37 -5.88 -16.32
CA ASP A 177 23.40 -4.50 -15.82
C ASP A 177 22.04 -3.77 -15.88
N HIS A 178 21.01 -4.39 -16.45
CA HIS A 178 19.62 -3.91 -16.41
C HIS A 178 18.79 -4.56 -15.30
N VAL A 179 19.39 -5.47 -14.51
CA VAL A 179 18.76 -6.12 -13.38
C VAL A 179 19.39 -5.59 -12.10
N HIS A 180 18.59 -4.86 -11.31
CA HIS A 180 19.05 -4.20 -10.09
C HIS A 180 18.48 -4.92 -8.85
N VAL A 181 19.36 -5.37 -7.97
CA VAL A 181 18.99 -5.95 -6.67
C VAL A 181 19.22 -4.91 -5.58
N VAL A 182 18.14 -4.44 -4.96
CA VAL A 182 18.15 -3.44 -3.89
C VAL A 182 17.99 -4.15 -2.55
N THR A 183 19.05 -4.23 -1.77
CA THR A 183 18.99 -4.94 -0.48
C THR A 183 18.41 -4.05 0.62
N VAL A 184 17.51 -4.59 1.43
CA VAL A 184 16.93 -3.91 2.58
C VAL A 184 17.94 -3.95 3.73
N PRO A 185 18.39 -2.79 4.26
CA PRO A 185 19.34 -2.74 5.36
C PRO A 185 18.83 -3.50 6.58
N ARG A 186 19.72 -4.23 7.25
CA ARG A 186 19.41 -4.93 8.51
C ARG A 186 19.17 -3.98 9.66
N ASP A 187 20.05 -3.00 9.77
CA ASP A 187 20.05 -2.05 10.86
C ASP A 187 19.17 -0.86 10.52
N ALA A 188 18.30 -0.50 11.46
CA ALA A 188 17.43 0.67 11.36
C ALA A 188 18.19 2.00 11.60
N GLY A 189 19.53 1.98 11.53
CA GLY A 189 20.38 3.13 11.89
C GLY A 189 20.19 4.33 10.97
N ASP A 190 19.98 4.10 9.67
CA ASP A 190 19.56 5.14 8.73
C ASP A 190 18.25 4.74 8.04
N GLU A 191 17.19 5.43 8.43
CA GLU A 191 15.83 5.18 7.95
C GLU A 191 15.62 5.48 6.46
N THR A 192 16.55 6.20 5.84
CA THR A 192 16.49 6.62 4.43
C THR A 192 17.40 5.80 3.52
N GLU A 193 18.19 4.87 4.07
CA GLU A 193 19.15 4.07 3.31
C GLU A 193 18.47 3.22 2.23
N LEU A 194 17.31 2.62 2.53
CA LEU A 194 16.56 1.87 1.52
C LEU A 194 16.14 2.77 0.34
N TRP A 195 15.74 4.00 0.61
CA TRP A 195 15.42 4.97 -0.44
C TRP A 195 16.65 5.29 -1.28
N ARG A 196 17.82 5.55 -0.66
CA ARG A 196 19.05 5.86 -1.40
C ARG A 196 19.48 4.73 -2.33
N ARG A 197 19.45 3.48 -1.85
CA ARG A 197 19.76 2.29 -2.68
C ARG A 197 18.76 2.15 -3.84
N PHE A 198 17.48 2.39 -3.59
CA PHE A 198 16.45 2.35 -4.61
C PHE A 198 16.58 3.47 -5.65
N ALA A 199 16.87 4.70 -5.20
CA ALA A 199 17.09 5.85 -6.05
C ALA A 199 18.31 5.64 -6.94
N ALA A 200 19.40 5.08 -6.40
CA ALA A 200 20.57 4.68 -7.18
C ALA A 200 20.23 3.65 -8.26
N ALA A 201 19.51 2.57 -7.91
CA ALA A 201 19.03 1.57 -8.89
C ALA A 201 18.19 2.19 -10.01
N CYS A 202 17.36 3.19 -9.67
CA CYS A 202 16.48 3.86 -10.63
C CYS A 202 17.12 5.08 -11.32
N ALA A 203 18.42 5.33 -11.09
CA ALA A 203 19.12 6.54 -11.54
C ALA A 203 18.37 7.86 -11.20
N ILE A 204 17.72 7.91 -10.04
CA ILE A 204 17.02 9.09 -9.53
C ILE A 204 18.02 9.91 -8.71
N ASP A 205 18.53 10.99 -9.32
CA ASP A 205 19.37 11.99 -8.64
C ASP A 205 18.61 13.30 -8.49
N VAL A 206 17.65 13.32 -7.56
CA VAL A 206 16.79 14.49 -7.29
C VAL A 206 16.90 14.87 -5.82
N PRO A 207 17.81 15.82 -5.46
CA PRO A 207 18.07 16.19 -4.07
C PRO A 207 16.85 16.71 -3.29
N ALA A 208 15.83 17.21 -4.00
CA ALA A 208 14.61 17.75 -3.41
C ALA A 208 13.60 16.67 -2.99
N VAL A 209 13.87 15.38 -3.23
CA VAL A 209 13.00 14.29 -2.78
C VAL A 209 13.07 14.19 -1.26
N ASP A 210 11.91 14.24 -0.62
CA ASP A 210 11.75 14.00 0.81
C ASP A 210 11.49 12.50 1.08
N PRO A 211 12.45 11.75 1.66
CA PRO A 211 12.28 10.34 2.00
C PRO A 211 11.49 10.13 3.30
N ALA A 212 11.15 11.20 4.03
CA ALA A 212 10.38 11.10 5.26
C ALA A 212 8.90 10.89 4.94
N VAL A 213 8.45 9.65 5.13
CA VAL A 213 7.04 9.27 5.00
C VAL A 213 6.55 8.67 6.31
N GLU A 214 5.28 8.93 6.65
CA GLU A 214 4.66 8.33 7.81
C GLU A 214 4.67 6.80 7.69
N ARG A 215 5.23 6.11 8.69
CA ARG A 215 5.24 4.65 8.77
C ARG A 215 3.96 4.17 9.44
N VAL A 216 3.18 3.37 8.72
CA VAL A 216 2.05 2.64 9.31
C VAL A 216 2.56 1.28 9.76
N ASN A 217 2.42 0.95 11.05
CA ASN A 217 2.75 -0.38 11.54
C ASN A 217 1.69 -1.38 11.07
N GLU A 218 2.00 -2.13 10.02
CA GLU A 218 1.11 -3.14 9.46
C GLU A 218 1.37 -4.56 10.01
N SER A 219 2.40 -4.72 10.83
CA SER A 219 2.80 -6.00 11.40
C SER A 219 2.16 -6.22 12.76
N LEU A 220 1.79 -7.47 13.02
CA LEU A 220 1.25 -7.93 14.29
C LEU A 220 2.40 -8.38 15.18
N GLY A 221 2.34 -8.01 16.46
CA GLY A 221 3.17 -8.63 17.48
C GLY A 221 2.74 -10.07 17.77
N LEU A 222 3.60 -10.82 18.46
CA LEU A 222 3.44 -12.25 18.73
C LEU A 222 2.04 -12.64 19.24
N ALA A 223 1.61 -12.07 20.37
CA ALA A 223 0.32 -12.41 20.98
C ALA A 223 -0.87 -11.95 20.12
N ALA A 224 -0.76 -10.81 19.45
CA ALA A 224 -1.80 -10.30 18.55
C ALA A 224 -1.99 -11.18 17.31
N ALA A 225 -0.89 -11.74 16.77
CA ALA A 225 -0.95 -12.67 15.65
C ALA A 225 -1.58 -14.02 16.06
N GLU A 226 -1.21 -14.57 17.21
CA GLU A 226 -1.82 -15.80 17.72
C GLU A 226 -3.30 -15.59 18.08
N LEU A 227 -3.66 -14.44 18.65
CA LEU A 227 -5.07 -14.10 18.89
C LEU A 227 -5.86 -14.06 17.57
N LEU A 228 -5.34 -13.40 16.53
CA LEU A 228 -6.00 -13.36 15.22
C LEU A 228 -6.17 -14.77 14.64
N ARG A 229 -5.17 -15.64 14.78
CA ARG A 229 -5.26 -17.04 14.34
C ARG A 229 -6.40 -17.79 15.04
N ARG A 230 -6.52 -17.65 16.37
CA ARG A 230 -7.63 -18.25 17.14
C ARG A 230 -8.99 -17.64 16.78
N VAL A 231 -9.05 -16.34 16.50
CA VAL A 231 -10.26 -15.69 15.97
C VAL A 231 -10.65 -16.30 14.62
N ASN A 232 -9.69 -16.51 13.71
CA ASN A 232 -9.95 -17.12 12.41
C ASN A 232 -10.53 -18.55 12.51
N GLU A 233 -10.23 -19.31 13.57
CA GLU A 233 -10.84 -20.63 13.82
C GLU A 233 -12.33 -20.53 14.17
N GLN A 234 -12.77 -19.39 14.71
CA GLN A 234 -14.14 -19.14 15.13
C GLN A 234 -14.95 -18.32 14.12
N VAL A 235 -14.29 -17.61 13.21
CA VAL A 235 -14.94 -16.81 12.17
C VAL A 235 -15.56 -17.71 11.12
N GLY A 236 -16.88 -17.61 10.96
CA GLY A 236 -17.66 -18.25 9.91
C GLY A 236 -18.54 -17.25 9.17
N GLU A 237 -19.66 -17.72 8.61
CA GLU A 237 -20.66 -16.83 7.98
C GLU A 237 -21.16 -15.76 8.96
N PRO A 238 -21.33 -14.49 8.52
CA PRO A 238 -21.28 -14.00 7.14
C PRO A 238 -19.89 -13.54 6.66
N ILE A 239 -18.82 -13.66 7.46
CA ILE A 239 -17.48 -13.21 7.10
C ILE A 239 -16.79 -14.31 6.27
N THR A 240 -17.27 -14.49 5.04
CA THR A 240 -16.74 -15.48 4.10
C THR A 240 -16.33 -14.83 2.78
N GLY A 241 -15.30 -15.41 2.14
CA GLY A 241 -14.76 -14.91 0.88
C GLY A 241 -13.79 -13.72 1.05
N ASN A 242 -13.03 -13.45 -0.02
CA ASN A 242 -11.88 -12.53 0.03
C ASN A 242 -12.26 -11.09 0.38
N ARG A 243 -13.44 -10.60 -0.03
CA ARG A 243 -13.87 -9.22 0.20
C ARG A 243 -14.22 -8.97 1.67
N GLU A 244 -15.04 -9.83 2.27
CA GLU A 244 -15.40 -9.72 3.68
C GLU A 244 -14.19 -9.94 4.59
N GLN A 245 -13.33 -10.90 4.26
CA GLN A 245 -12.08 -11.12 4.98
C GLN A 245 -11.13 -9.90 4.89
N ALA A 246 -10.98 -9.29 3.71
CA ALA A 246 -10.19 -8.08 3.56
C ALA A 246 -10.74 -6.93 4.41
N LEU A 247 -12.06 -6.71 4.40
CA LEU A 247 -12.66 -5.61 5.15
C LEU A 247 -12.62 -5.82 6.67
N TRP A 248 -13.03 -7.00 7.14
CA TRP A 248 -13.26 -7.25 8.56
C TRP A 248 -12.05 -7.83 9.27
N LEU A 249 -11.34 -8.78 8.65
CA LEU A 249 -10.17 -9.42 9.26
C LEU A 249 -8.91 -8.61 9.03
N ARG A 250 -8.61 -8.22 7.78
CA ARG A 250 -7.40 -7.47 7.46
C ARG A 250 -7.49 -6.00 7.88
N ASP A 251 -8.42 -5.23 7.29
CA ASP A 251 -8.44 -3.77 7.46
C ASP A 251 -8.96 -3.37 8.84
N THR A 252 -10.05 -3.98 9.31
CA THR A 252 -10.65 -3.64 10.61
C THR A 252 -9.88 -4.28 11.77
N LEU A 253 -9.86 -5.62 11.87
CA LEU A 253 -9.31 -6.29 13.05
C LEU A 253 -7.77 -6.25 13.07
N ALA A 254 -7.10 -6.71 12.02
CA ALA A 254 -5.64 -6.82 12.05
C ALA A 254 -4.97 -5.44 12.02
N HIS A 255 -5.28 -4.58 11.05
CA HIS A 255 -4.65 -3.27 10.92
C HIS A 255 -5.19 -2.23 11.90
N GLY A 256 -6.52 -2.10 12.01
CA GLY A 256 -7.13 -1.07 12.86
C GLY A 256 -7.07 -1.35 14.36
N ILE A 257 -7.18 -2.63 14.77
CA ILE A 257 -7.30 -3.00 16.19
C ILE A 257 -6.04 -3.65 16.75
N LEU A 258 -5.50 -4.67 16.08
CA LEU A 258 -4.46 -5.55 16.65
C LEU A 258 -3.02 -5.06 16.43
N ALA A 259 -2.70 -4.50 15.26
CA ALA A 259 -1.35 -4.01 14.94
C ALA A 259 -0.82 -2.96 15.93
N PRO A 260 -1.65 -2.07 16.51
CA PRO A 260 -1.21 -1.16 17.57
C PRO A 260 -0.89 -1.82 18.93
N LEU A 261 -1.34 -3.06 19.19
CA LEU A 261 -1.30 -3.69 20.52
C LEU A 261 0.00 -4.45 20.81
N GLY A 262 0.63 -5.00 19.78
CA GLY A 262 1.77 -5.90 19.93
C GLY A 262 3.06 -5.32 19.38
N ARG A 263 4.13 -5.38 20.16
CA ARG A 263 5.49 -4.99 19.72
C ARG A 263 6.49 -6.13 19.72
N GLU A 264 6.19 -7.25 20.39
CA GLU A 264 7.10 -8.39 20.42
C GLU A 264 7.23 -8.99 19.01
N PRO A 265 8.46 -9.11 18.47
CA PRO A 265 8.70 -9.73 17.19
C PRO A 265 8.30 -11.21 17.20
N ILE A 266 8.06 -11.76 16.02
CA ILE A 266 7.73 -13.16 15.85
C ILE A 266 8.99 -13.93 15.46
N GLY A 267 9.32 -14.94 16.26
CA GLY A 267 10.43 -15.87 16.06
C GLY A 267 10.13 -16.98 15.07
N LEU A 268 11.11 -17.86 14.89
CA LEU A 268 11.09 -19.00 13.97
C LEU A 268 11.46 -20.28 14.70
N THR A 269 11.03 -21.42 14.17
CA THR A 269 11.56 -22.73 14.59
C THR A 269 12.96 -22.97 14.00
N ASP A 270 13.70 -23.91 14.57
CA ASP A 270 15.02 -24.31 14.06
C ASP A 270 14.96 -24.85 12.62
N GLU A 271 13.90 -25.61 12.30
CA GLU A 271 13.68 -26.12 10.93
C GLU A 271 13.43 -24.99 9.94
N GLN A 272 12.61 -23.99 10.33
CA GLN A 272 12.33 -22.83 9.48
C GLN A 272 13.57 -21.98 9.25
N LEU A 273 14.39 -21.77 10.29
CA LEU A 273 15.66 -21.06 10.12
C LEU A 273 16.62 -21.82 9.20
N ALA A 274 16.71 -23.14 9.34
CA ALA A 274 17.58 -23.96 8.49
C ALA A 274 17.13 -23.92 7.01
N ASP A 275 15.83 -23.98 6.72
CA ASP A 275 15.31 -23.81 5.35
C ASP A 275 15.58 -22.40 4.81
N ALA A 276 15.32 -21.37 5.62
CA ALA A 276 15.59 -19.99 5.23
C ALA A 276 17.09 -19.73 4.98
N THR A 277 17.97 -20.32 5.78
CA THR A 277 19.44 -20.21 5.64
C THR A 277 19.89 -20.83 4.33
N ARG A 278 19.52 -22.10 4.08
CA ARG A 278 19.85 -22.77 2.81
C ARG A 278 19.38 -21.95 1.60
N ARG A 279 18.16 -21.44 1.63
CA ARG A 279 17.60 -20.62 0.54
C ARG A 279 18.33 -19.30 0.38
N ALA A 280 18.68 -18.64 1.48
CA ALA A 280 19.42 -17.40 1.43
C ALA A 280 20.82 -17.62 0.85
N ASP A 281 21.50 -18.70 1.24
CA ASP A 281 22.82 -19.06 0.69
C ASP A 281 22.75 -19.36 -0.81
N GLU A 282 21.75 -20.12 -1.24
CA GLU A 282 21.46 -20.39 -2.66
C GLU A 282 21.19 -19.09 -3.44
N ALA A 283 20.37 -18.18 -2.87
CA ALA A 283 20.04 -16.90 -3.49
C ALA A 283 21.26 -15.97 -3.57
N VAL A 284 22.05 -15.84 -2.51
CA VAL A 284 23.29 -15.05 -2.49
C VAL A 284 24.27 -15.55 -3.55
N ALA A 285 24.47 -16.88 -3.63
CA ALA A 285 25.36 -17.47 -4.61
C ALA A 285 24.88 -17.22 -6.05
N ALA A 286 23.59 -17.40 -6.32
CA ALA A 286 23.00 -17.17 -7.64
C ALA A 286 23.10 -15.70 -8.06
N LEU A 287 22.73 -14.77 -7.18
CA LEU A 287 22.79 -13.33 -7.46
C LEU A 287 24.24 -12.86 -7.64
N GLY A 288 25.17 -13.34 -6.82
CA GLY A 288 26.60 -13.00 -6.93
C GLY A 288 27.26 -13.51 -8.20
N ALA A 289 26.77 -14.64 -8.75
CA ALA A 289 27.28 -15.21 -10.00
C ALA A 289 26.66 -14.59 -11.26
N ALA A 290 25.48 -13.98 -11.15
CA ALA A 290 24.69 -13.52 -12.31
C ALA A 290 25.17 -12.19 -12.93
N GLY A 291 26.04 -11.45 -12.23
CA GLY A 291 26.57 -10.17 -12.71
C GLY A 291 25.56 -9.03 -12.67
N TYR A 292 24.49 -9.16 -11.87
CA TYR A 292 23.49 -8.12 -11.66
C TYR A 292 24.06 -6.92 -10.90
N ASP A 293 23.43 -5.76 -11.08
CA ASP A 293 23.75 -4.57 -10.31
C ASP A 293 23.18 -4.68 -8.89
N VAL A 294 24.03 -4.72 -7.87
CA VAL A 294 23.61 -4.85 -6.47
C VAL A 294 23.76 -3.53 -5.75
N GLN A 295 22.64 -2.96 -5.31
CA GLN A 295 22.58 -1.78 -4.48
C GLN A 295 22.50 -2.19 -2.99
N GLY A 296 23.64 -2.09 -2.30
CA GLY A 296 23.83 -2.52 -0.91
C GLY A 296 24.71 -3.78 -0.82
N ASP A 297 24.43 -4.67 0.14
CA ASP A 297 25.25 -5.86 0.39
C ASP A 297 24.39 -7.14 0.36
N LEU A 298 24.82 -8.17 -0.38
CA LEU A 298 24.14 -9.47 -0.36
C LEU A 298 24.19 -10.13 1.04
N ALA A 299 25.08 -9.71 1.93
CA ALA A 299 25.03 -10.10 3.33
C ALA A 299 23.68 -9.70 3.98
N ASP A 300 23.02 -8.63 3.50
CA ASP A 300 21.73 -8.18 4.02
C ASP A 300 20.61 -9.22 3.83
N ILE A 301 20.70 -10.09 2.81
CA ILE A 301 19.67 -11.10 2.50
C ILE A 301 19.85 -12.44 3.21
N THR A 302 21.00 -12.66 3.87
CA THR A 302 21.27 -13.89 4.63
C THR A 302 20.22 -14.12 5.73
N ALA A 303 19.96 -15.35 6.14
CA ALA A 303 18.98 -15.62 7.18
C ALA A 303 19.50 -15.19 8.57
N THR A 304 18.80 -14.29 9.27
CA THR A 304 19.08 -14.01 10.69
C THR A 304 18.05 -14.60 11.62
N ARG A 305 18.49 -15.09 12.79
CA ARG A 305 17.60 -15.51 13.87
C ARG A 305 17.22 -14.27 14.69
N PRO A 306 15.95 -13.83 14.69
CA PRO A 306 15.50 -12.87 15.68
C PRO A 306 15.48 -13.55 17.07
N ASP A 307 15.91 -12.82 18.10
CA ASP A 307 15.73 -13.24 19.50
C ASP A 307 14.25 -13.03 19.89
N ALA A 308 13.42 -14.02 19.54
CA ALA A 308 11.98 -13.92 19.61
C ALA A 308 11.33 -15.30 19.77
N ARG A 309 10.22 -15.36 20.51
CA ARG A 309 9.41 -16.57 20.67
C ARG A 309 8.57 -16.85 19.42
N THR A 310 8.11 -18.07 19.25
CA THR A 310 7.09 -18.39 18.25
C THR A 310 5.67 -18.13 18.79
N PRO A 311 4.68 -17.83 17.93
CA PRO A 311 3.32 -17.49 18.38
C PRO A 311 2.63 -18.55 19.24
N GLY A 312 2.93 -19.84 19.03
CA GLY A 312 2.41 -20.92 19.86
C GLY A 312 2.94 -20.92 21.30
N GLN A 313 3.94 -20.10 21.62
CA GLN A 313 4.47 -19.90 22.97
C GLN A 313 3.81 -18.73 23.70
N ALA A 314 2.82 -18.05 23.09
CA ALA A 314 2.00 -17.06 23.77
C ALA A 314 1.22 -17.72 24.92
N THR A 315 1.27 -17.12 26.10
CA THR A 315 0.54 -17.59 27.28
C THR A 315 -0.93 -17.15 27.21
N ASP A 316 -1.81 -17.87 27.92
CA ASP A 316 -3.23 -17.48 28.01
C ASP A 316 -3.42 -16.11 28.67
N ALA A 317 -2.51 -15.70 29.56
CA ALA A 317 -2.54 -14.37 30.18
C ALA A 317 -2.24 -13.26 29.17
N GLU A 318 -1.21 -13.43 28.33
CA GLU A 318 -0.87 -12.49 27.25
C GLU A 318 -2.01 -12.39 26.22
N LEU A 319 -2.61 -13.52 25.86
CA LEU A 319 -3.74 -13.55 24.94
C LEU A 319 -4.98 -12.87 25.52
N LEU A 320 -5.25 -13.08 26.81
CA LEU A 320 -6.35 -12.43 27.51
C LEU A 320 -6.15 -10.90 27.56
N GLU A 321 -4.93 -10.44 27.83
CA GLU A 321 -4.61 -9.01 27.85
C GLU A 321 -4.84 -8.37 26.48
N VAL A 322 -4.32 -8.97 25.40
CA VAL A 322 -4.55 -8.49 24.04
C VAL A 322 -6.04 -8.56 23.66
N ALA A 323 -6.75 -9.60 24.06
CA ALA A 323 -8.18 -9.74 23.77
C ALA A 323 -9.03 -8.67 24.46
N VAL A 324 -8.76 -8.37 25.74
CA VAL A 324 -9.46 -7.31 26.48
C VAL A 324 -9.23 -5.94 25.81
N GLU A 325 -7.98 -5.62 25.49
CA GLU A 325 -7.64 -4.36 24.81
C GLU A 325 -8.25 -4.28 23.40
N ALA A 326 -8.25 -5.39 22.64
CA ALA A 326 -8.90 -5.46 21.35
C ALA A 326 -10.42 -5.22 21.45
N ILE A 327 -11.09 -5.79 22.45
CA ILE A 327 -12.52 -5.56 22.72
C ILE A 327 -12.77 -4.09 23.05
N VAL A 328 -11.95 -3.47 23.90
CA VAL A 328 -12.06 -2.05 24.24
C VAL A 328 -11.98 -1.18 22.98
N ARG A 329 -11.01 -1.45 22.10
CA ARG A 329 -10.86 -0.71 20.84
C ARG A 329 -12.01 -0.95 19.86
N LEU A 330 -12.53 -2.17 19.79
CA LEU A 330 -13.72 -2.46 19.00
C LEU A 330 -14.95 -1.69 19.53
N LEU A 331 -15.12 -1.59 20.85
CA LEU A 331 -16.21 -0.79 21.45
C LEU A 331 -16.07 0.70 21.10
N VAL A 332 -14.85 1.24 21.13
CA VAL A 332 -14.58 2.62 20.71
C VAL A 332 -14.91 2.82 19.23
N LEU A 333 -14.42 1.92 18.36
CA LEU A 333 -14.70 1.94 16.92
C LEU A 333 -16.21 1.90 16.63
N VAL A 334 -16.95 1.02 17.31
CA VAL A 334 -18.42 0.92 17.15
C VAL A 334 -19.11 2.19 17.65
N ARG A 335 -18.65 2.77 18.76
CA ARG A 335 -19.19 4.02 19.29
C ARG A 335 -19.00 5.17 18.31
N GLU A 336 -17.80 5.32 17.75
CA GLU A 336 -17.47 6.37 16.77
C GLU A 336 -18.32 6.23 15.51
N ARG A 337 -18.40 5.03 14.92
CA ARG A 337 -19.25 4.76 13.75
C ARG A 337 -20.74 5.00 14.03
N THR A 338 -21.20 4.73 15.25
CA THR A 338 -22.60 5.01 15.65
C THR A 338 -22.84 6.51 15.69
N HIS A 339 -21.94 7.29 16.31
CA HIS A 339 -22.04 8.74 16.36
C HIS A 339 -21.96 9.38 14.96
N GLU A 340 -21.07 8.90 14.09
CA GLU A 340 -20.97 9.37 12.70
C GLU A 340 -22.27 9.12 11.92
N ARG A 341 -22.86 7.93 12.09
CA ARG A 341 -24.16 7.61 11.49
C ARG A 341 -25.29 8.48 12.03
N ASP A 342 -25.32 8.73 13.34
CA ASP A 342 -26.35 9.57 13.96
C ASP A 342 -26.20 11.05 13.55
N ALA A 343 -24.95 11.53 13.39
CA ALA A 343 -24.65 12.86 12.87
C ALA A 343 -24.99 13.00 11.38
N ALA A 344 -24.70 12.00 10.55
CA ALA A 344 -25.08 11.95 9.14
C ALA A 344 -26.59 11.70 8.93
N GLY A 345 -27.26 11.18 9.95
CA GLY A 345 -28.67 10.79 9.95
C GLY A 345 -29.65 11.84 10.48
N THR A 346 -29.25 13.12 10.63
CA THR A 346 -30.17 14.20 11.00
C THR A 346 -30.52 15.08 9.79
N PRO A 347 -31.55 14.74 8.98
CA PRO A 347 -32.28 15.74 8.21
C PRO A 347 -33.09 16.61 9.18
N GLU A 348 -32.93 17.91 9.05
CA GLU A 348 -33.81 18.93 9.64
C GLU A 348 -35.26 18.64 9.23
N ALA A 349 -36.09 18.14 10.16
CA ALA A 349 -37.52 18.01 9.98
C ALA A 349 -38.27 18.16 11.31
N LEU A 350 -38.74 19.41 11.49
CA LEU A 350 -40.05 19.81 12.03
C LEU A 350 -40.35 19.59 13.53
N ALA A 351 -40.49 20.75 14.19
CA ALA A 351 -41.50 20.98 15.21
C ALA A 351 -42.89 20.50 14.72
N ASP A 352 -43.60 19.69 15.50
CA ASP A 352 -44.70 20.15 16.36
C ASP A 352 -45.37 18.95 17.06
N ASP A 353 -45.79 19.25 18.28
CA ASP A 353 -46.84 18.68 19.14
C ASP A 353 -46.88 17.18 19.56
N GLY A 354 -47.19 17.01 20.85
CA GLY A 354 -48.12 15.97 21.29
C GLY A 354 -47.59 14.76 22.08
N SER A 355 -47.46 14.93 23.41
CA SER A 355 -47.81 13.91 24.45
C SER A 355 -46.79 12.86 24.92
N ARG A 356 -46.17 13.14 26.08
CA ARG A 356 -46.18 12.39 27.37
C ARG A 356 -46.63 10.91 27.29
N ILE A 357 -45.98 9.86 27.83
CA ILE A 357 -45.26 9.60 29.10
C ILE A 357 -44.71 8.15 28.95
N LEU A 358 -43.44 7.83 29.22
CA LEU A 358 -42.98 7.13 30.43
C LEU A 358 -41.45 7.09 30.43
N ALA A 359 -40.85 7.86 31.33
CA ALA A 359 -39.46 7.73 31.74
C ALA A 359 -39.43 7.04 33.09
N ILE A 360 -38.62 5.99 33.27
CA ILE A 360 -37.85 5.77 34.52
C ILE A 360 -36.56 5.05 34.13
N GLY A 361 -35.39 5.65 34.42
CA GLY A 361 -34.13 4.91 34.46
C GLY A 361 -32.87 5.56 33.88
N LYS A 362 -32.74 6.89 33.76
CA LYS A 362 -31.45 7.53 33.45
C LYS A 362 -31.31 8.86 34.18
N GLY A 363 -30.76 8.84 35.39
CA GLY A 363 -30.60 10.09 36.13
C GLY A 363 -29.75 9.97 37.39
N VAL A 364 -28.50 9.49 37.30
CA VAL A 364 -27.53 9.71 38.40
C VAL A 364 -26.10 10.03 37.93
N VAL A 365 -25.63 9.70 36.72
CA VAL A 365 -24.19 9.85 36.37
C VAL A 365 -23.85 11.09 35.53
N ARG A 366 -24.62 12.19 35.63
CA ARG A 366 -24.33 13.45 34.87
C ARG A 366 -24.00 14.67 35.72
N ARG A 367 -23.33 14.50 36.86
CA ARG A 367 -22.59 15.57 37.52
C ARG A 367 -21.33 14.90 38.07
N VAL A 368 -20.15 15.11 37.48
CA VAL A 368 -19.20 16.14 37.96
C VAL A 368 -18.16 16.59 36.90
N THR A 369 -18.19 16.16 35.63
CA THR A 369 -17.19 16.59 34.61
C THR A 369 -17.75 17.37 33.40
N ALA A 370 -19.07 17.62 33.35
CA ALA A 370 -19.74 18.22 32.20
C ALA A 370 -19.25 19.63 31.76
N PRO A 371 -18.91 20.58 32.64
CA PRO A 371 -18.69 21.97 32.18
C PRO A 371 -17.36 22.21 31.45
N ARG A 372 -16.36 21.33 31.63
CA ARG A 372 -15.03 21.45 30.99
C ARG A 372 -14.91 20.69 29.69
N VAL A 373 -15.60 19.55 29.56
CA VAL A 373 -15.63 18.75 28.33
C VAL A 373 -16.52 19.43 27.29
N GLU A 374 -17.70 19.92 27.66
CA GLU A 374 -18.60 20.63 26.72
C GLU A 374 -17.93 21.89 26.12
N LYS A 375 -17.20 22.69 26.92
CA LYS A 375 -16.47 23.86 26.37
C LYS A 375 -15.35 23.49 25.40
N ARG A 376 -14.62 22.40 25.66
CA ARG A 376 -13.54 21.95 24.76
C ARG A 376 -14.09 21.34 23.48
N THR A 377 -15.20 20.62 23.58
CA THR A 377 -15.90 20.06 22.41
C THR A 377 -16.48 21.17 21.53
N VAL A 378 -17.11 22.20 22.11
CA VAL A 378 -17.61 23.36 21.36
C VAL A 378 -16.46 24.10 20.66
N ALA A 379 -15.36 24.36 21.36
CA ALA A 379 -14.18 25.02 20.75
C ALA A 379 -13.53 24.20 19.62
N LEU A 380 -13.52 22.86 19.73
CA LEU A 380 -13.01 21.99 18.68
C LEU A 380 -13.97 21.91 17.48
N GLN A 381 -15.29 21.91 17.72
CA GLN A 381 -16.29 21.93 16.66
C GLN A 381 -16.25 23.26 15.88
N GLU A 382 -16.10 24.39 16.59
CA GLU A 382 -15.90 25.70 15.95
C GLU A 382 -14.61 25.72 15.11
N ARG A 383 -13.52 25.12 15.61
CA ARG A 383 -12.25 25.03 14.87
C ARG A 383 -12.33 24.13 13.64
N ILE A 384 -13.07 23.02 13.74
CA ILE A 384 -13.30 22.13 12.59
C ILE A 384 -14.14 22.84 11.53
N ALA A 385 -15.22 23.53 11.91
CA ALA A 385 -16.03 24.29 10.98
C ALA A 385 -15.24 25.41 10.28
N GLU A 386 -14.34 26.08 11.01
CA GLU A 386 -13.43 27.09 10.44
C GLU A 386 -12.45 26.47 9.44
N LEU A 387 -11.86 25.31 9.75
CA LEU A 387 -10.95 24.60 8.86
C LEU A 387 -11.65 24.05 7.62
N GLU A 388 -12.87 23.53 7.77
CA GLU A 388 -13.69 23.07 6.64
C GLU A 388 -14.07 24.22 5.72
N ALA A 389 -14.40 25.40 6.27
CA ALA A 389 -14.64 26.60 5.48
C ALA A 389 -13.38 27.04 4.70
N GLN A 390 -12.19 27.00 5.34
CA GLN A 390 -10.91 27.32 4.68
C GLN A 390 -10.56 26.30 3.58
N VAL A 391 -10.83 25.02 3.79
CA VAL A 391 -10.64 23.97 2.78
C VAL A 391 -11.60 24.13 1.61
N ALA A 392 -12.86 24.49 1.88
CA ALA A 392 -13.85 24.77 0.85
C ALA A 392 -13.48 26.02 0.01
N GLU A 393 -13.02 27.09 0.66
CA GLU A 393 -12.51 28.29 -0.01
C GLU A 393 -11.27 27.97 -0.86
N SER A 394 -10.32 27.19 -0.33
CA SER A 394 -9.13 26.73 -1.07
C SER A 394 -9.51 25.88 -2.28
N ARG A 395 -10.50 24.98 -2.17
CA ARG A 395 -11.01 24.19 -3.30
C ARG A 395 -11.68 25.07 -4.35
N SER A 396 -12.46 26.08 -3.95
CA SER A 396 -13.05 27.06 -4.87
C SER A 396 -11.97 27.87 -5.60
N LEU A 397 -10.90 28.26 -4.90
CA LEU A 397 -9.76 28.94 -5.50
C LEU A 397 -9.03 28.05 -6.51
N HIS A 398 -8.80 26.78 -6.18
CA HIS A 398 -8.16 25.82 -7.08
C HIS A 398 -8.99 25.55 -8.33
N LEU A 399 -10.33 25.51 -8.23
CA LEU A 399 -11.22 25.38 -9.37
C LEU A 399 -11.16 26.63 -10.28
N ARG A 400 -11.18 27.84 -9.69
CA ARG A 400 -11.01 29.09 -10.46
C ARG A 400 -9.65 29.19 -11.15
N VAL A 401 -8.59 28.72 -10.51
CA VAL A 401 -7.25 28.66 -11.12
C VAL A 401 -7.24 27.66 -12.27
N ALA A 402 -7.90 26.51 -12.14
CA ALA A 402 -8.03 25.54 -13.23
C ALA A 402 -8.79 26.14 -14.43
N GLU A 403 -9.93 26.79 -14.19
CA GLU A 403 -10.70 27.47 -15.24
C GLU A 403 -9.91 28.59 -15.95
N LEU A 404 -9.17 29.41 -15.19
CA LEU A 404 -8.30 30.43 -15.77
C LEU A 404 -7.14 29.81 -16.57
N THR A 405 -6.61 28.67 -16.12
CA THR A 405 -5.54 27.95 -16.83
C THR A 405 -6.05 27.37 -18.15
N ASP A 406 -7.28 26.85 -18.19
CA ASP A 406 -7.92 26.37 -19.41
C ASP A 406 -8.16 27.51 -20.42
N VAL A 407 -8.64 28.67 -19.95
CA VAL A 407 -8.85 29.85 -20.80
C VAL A 407 -7.52 30.41 -21.34
N VAL A 408 -6.48 30.49 -20.51
CA VAL A 408 -5.14 30.93 -20.94
C VAL A 408 -4.52 29.94 -21.92
N THR A 409 -4.72 28.64 -21.71
CA THR A 409 -4.23 27.59 -22.63
C THR A 409 -4.92 27.69 -23.99
N GLU A 410 -6.21 27.98 -24.04
CA GLU A 410 -6.96 28.15 -25.29
C GLU A 410 -6.55 29.43 -26.04
N LEU A 411 -6.24 30.52 -25.33
CA LEU A 411 -5.76 31.79 -25.92
C LEU A 411 -4.32 31.73 -26.45
N LEU A 412 -3.52 30.77 -25.98
CA LEU A 412 -2.13 30.57 -26.42
C LEU A 412 -2.00 29.59 -27.61
N LEU A 413 -3.11 29.01 -28.09
CA LEU A 413 -3.12 28.15 -29.28
C LEU A 413 -3.03 28.99 -30.58
N PRO A 414 -2.13 28.65 -31.54
CA PRO A 414 -2.02 29.38 -32.80
C PRO A 414 -3.30 29.32 -33.65
N PRO A 415 -3.60 30.33 -34.50
CA PRO A 415 -4.95 30.56 -35.08
C PRO A 415 -5.42 29.57 -36.17
N ARG A 416 -4.95 28.31 -36.17
CA ARG A 416 -5.32 27.32 -37.19
C ARG A 416 -6.19 26.17 -36.68
N SER A 417 -6.69 26.21 -35.43
CA SER A 417 -7.50 25.09 -34.91
C SER A 417 -8.64 25.41 -33.94
N SER A 418 -9.08 26.66 -33.75
CA SER A 418 -10.23 26.94 -32.86
C SER A 418 -11.43 27.51 -33.63
N ASP A 419 -12.53 26.78 -33.58
CA ASP A 419 -13.85 27.20 -34.05
C ASP A 419 -14.37 28.32 -33.13
N GLY A 420 -14.23 29.60 -33.54
CA GLY A 420 -14.39 30.80 -32.70
C GLY A 420 -15.77 31.03 -32.06
N ARG A 421 -16.70 30.08 -32.16
CA ARG A 421 -18.03 30.11 -31.53
C ARG A 421 -18.03 29.56 -30.09
N VAL A 422 -17.05 28.72 -29.72
CA VAL A 422 -16.93 28.15 -28.36
C VAL A 422 -16.36 29.18 -27.40
N THR A 423 -15.30 29.88 -27.81
CA THR A 423 -14.59 30.88 -27.00
C THR A 423 -15.49 32.06 -26.63
N ALA A 424 -16.39 32.50 -27.51
CA ALA A 424 -17.34 33.59 -27.23
C ALA A 424 -18.46 33.19 -26.24
N ARG A 425 -18.80 31.90 -26.15
CA ARG A 425 -19.75 31.39 -25.14
C ARG A 425 -19.10 31.25 -23.78
N ALA A 426 -17.88 30.71 -23.71
CA ALA A 426 -17.12 30.57 -22.47
C ALA A 426 -16.79 31.94 -21.84
N LEU A 427 -16.38 32.91 -22.65
CA LEU A 427 -16.14 34.30 -22.18
C LEU A 427 -17.41 35.00 -21.67
N ASN A 428 -18.57 34.78 -22.31
CA ASN A 428 -19.82 35.35 -21.83
C ASN A 428 -20.36 34.65 -20.57
N ALA A 429 -20.14 33.35 -20.43
CA ALA A 429 -20.49 32.62 -19.21
C ALA A 429 -19.65 33.11 -18.02
N TYR A 430 -18.33 33.21 -18.20
CA TYR A 430 -17.43 33.73 -17.17
C TYR A 430 -17.76 35.18 -16.77
N ARG A 431 -18.08 36.05 -17.75
CA ARG A 431 -18.43 37.46 -17.48
C ARG A 431 -19.78 37.63 -16.77
N ASN A 432 -20.71 36.69 -16.95
CA ASN A 432 -22.03 36.71 -16.29
C ASN A 432 -22.00 36.07 -14.89
N GLU A 433 -21.00 35.23 -14.59
CA GLU A 433 -20.87 34.54 -13.30
C GLU A 433 -19.84 35.21 -12.36
N SER A 434 -18.97 36.08 -12.87
CA SER A 434 -17.87 36.71 -12.11
C SER A 434 -18.00 38.23 -11.88
N LEU A 435 -19.05 38.87 -12.40
CA LEU A 435 -19.46 40.24 -12.06
C LEU A 435 -20.87 40.20 -11.47
#